data_AF-A0A820IU07-F1
#
_entry.id   AF-A0A820IU07-F1
#
_cell.length_a   1.000
_cell.length_b   1.000
_cell.length_c   1.000
_cell.angle_alpha   90.00
_cell.angle_beta   90.00
_cell.angle_gamma   90.00
#
_symmetry.space_group_name_H-M   'P 1'
#
loop_
_entity.id
_entity.type
_entity.pdbx_description
1 polymer ?
#
loop_
_entity_poly.entity_id
_entity_poly.type
_entity_poly.pdbx_seq_one_letter_code
_entity_poly.pdbx_strand_id
1 'polypeptide(L)'
;MVSFYLIIKKPNKFLFFYRILGGCNHMTCRCGAEFCWLCATYWKDHFSSSGEFRCPKQEISIEKQILTKDRNPSRRLYEHAIYHRNRRAFQNQAKQNENVKRLIGTIPLDRGTFFDTSLMKSQIDKREALLQHSYEVVKYVNYLHRVCEFIAVAADGYANNPIEFANSLYPFETLIFNMSQIFESGRGYQAIEQLNDLHKRSEKLIERLRHAVNIRKMHRIKRTGYVTS
;
A
#
# COMPACT_ATOMS: atom_id res chain seq x y z
N MET A 1 15.17 3.70 -13.01
CA MET A 1 15.24 3.61 -11.54
C MET A 1 14.53 4.83 -10.96
N VAL A 2 13.30 4.71 -10.46
CA VAL A 2 12.54 5.89 -10.03
C VAL A 2 12.72 6.10 -8.53
N SER A 3 13.60 7.04 -8.18
CA SER A 3 13.69 7.58 -6.82
C SER A 3 12.46 8.46 -6.58
N PHE A 4 11.57 8.00 -5.70
CA PHE A 4 10.40 8.76 -5.30
C PHE A 4 10.60 9.28 -3.88
N TYR A 5 10.58 10.60 -3.75
CA TYR A 5 10.66 11.31 -2.47
C TYR A 5 9.29 11.29 -1.78
N LEU A 6 9.25 10.89 -0.51
CA LEU A 6 8.03 10.88 0.31
C LEU A 6 8.15 12.02 1.33
N ILE A 7 7.37 13.09 1.15
CA ILE A 7 7.44 14.31 1.98
C ILE A 7 6.43 14.19 3.12
N ILE A 8 6.81 13.66 4.28
CA ILE A 8 5.94 13.74 5.47
C ILE A 8 6.14 15.12 6.10
N LYS A 9 5.08 15.92 6.16
CA LYS A 9 5.05 17.15 6.94
C LYS A 9 4.83 16.76 8.41
N LYS A 10 5.86 16.86 9.26
CA LYS A 10 5.66 17.23 10.67
C LYS A 10 5.71 18.76 10.76
N PRO A 11 5.17 19.40 11.81
CA PRO A 11 5.21 20.86 11.91
C PRO A 11 6.67 21.32 11.73
N ASN A 12 6.91 22.02 10.62
CA ASN A 12 8.15 22.71 10.23
C ASN A 12 9.37 21.93 9.74
N LYS A 13 9.29 20.67 9.25
CA LYS A 13 10.45 20.05 8.56
C LYS A 13 10.06 19.22 7.33
N PHE A 14 10.69 19.55 6.19
CA PHE A 14 10.71 18.69 4.99
C PHE A 14 11.76 17.61 5.20
N LEU A 15 11.36 16.34 5.32
CA LEU A 15 12.30 15.23 5.49
C LEU A 15 12.45 14.45 4.19
N PHE A 16 13.70 14.32 3.73
CA PHE A 16 14.08 13.53 2.56
C PHE A 16 14.66 12.20 3.05
N PHE A 17 14.07 11.08 2.61
CA PHE A 17 14.42 9.75 3.08
C PHE A 17 15.30 8.98 2.08
N TYR A 18 16.29 8.25 2.59
CA TYR A 18 17.02 7.27 1.79
C TYR A 18 16.63 5.82 2.16
N ARG A 19 16.59 5.01 1.10
CA ARG A 19 16.54 3.54 0.96
C ARG A 19 16.37 2.69 2.24
N ILE A 20 15.25 1.96 2.30
CA ILE A 20 15.13 0.73 3.11
C ILE A 20 15.95 -0.35 2.39
N LEU A 21 17.11 -0.72 2.95
CA LEU A 21 17.88 -1.89 2.54
C LEU A 21 17.66 -3.00 3.57
N GLY A 22 17.14 -4.15 3.16
CA GLY A 22 17.26 -5.39 3.94
C GLY A 22 16.30 -5.57 5.13
N GLY A 23 15.11 -4.97 5.13
CA GLY A 23 14.07 -5.27 6.13
C GLY A 23 14.25 -4.58 7.49
N CYS A 24 15.23 -3.69 7.65
CA CYS A 24 15.33 -2.83 8.82
C CYS A 24 14.36 -1.64 8.71
N ASN A 25 13.60 -1.37 9.78
CA ASN A 25 12.71 -0.21 9.85
C ASN A 25 13.44 1.09 10.24
N HIS A 26 14.76 1.07 10.43
CA HIS A 26 15.53 2.26 10.74
C HIS A 26 15.67 3.14 9.50
N MET A 27 15.38 4.43 9.66
CA MET A 27 15.55 5.42 8.62
C MET A 27 16.26 6.64 9.15
N THR A 28 17.15 7.20 8.34
CA THR A 28 17.83 8.45 8.63
C THR A 28 17.45 9.49 7.57
N CYS A 29 17.16 10.71 8.01
CA CYS A 29 16.91 11.84 7.12
C CYS A 29 18.24 12.50 6.75
N ARG A 30 18.27 13.22 5.61
CA ARG A 30 19.41 14.08 5.23
C ARG A 30 19.83 15.10 6.30
N CYS A 31 18.96 15.45 7.25
CA CYS A 31 19.28 16.34 8.36
C CYS A 31 19.90 15.63 9.58
N GLY A 32 20.20 14.33 9.46
CA GLY A 32 20.76 13.49 10.53
C GLY A 32 19.72 12.94 11.51
N ALA A 33 18.44 13.33 11.40
CA ALA A 33 17.40 12.78 12.27
C ALA A 33 17.10 11.31 11.93
N GLU A 34 17.08 10.47 12.97
CA GLU A 34 16.78 9.03 12.88
C GLU A 34 15.37 8.73 13.39
N PHE A 35 14.62 7.92 12.65
CA PHE A 35 13.24 7.56 12.97
C PHE A 35 12.90 6.17 12.43
N CYS A 36 11.81 5.61 12.95
CA CYS A 36 11.29 4.32 12.48
C CYS A 36 10.34 4.52 11.29
N TRP A 37 10.51 3.70 10.26
CA TRP A 37 9.65 3.64 9.09
C TRP A 37 8.19 3.44 9.50
N LEU A 38 7.91 2.42 10.32
CA LEU A 38 6.54 2.01 10.68
C LEU A 38 5.75 3.10 11.39
N CYS A 39 6.27 3.64 12.49
CA CYS A 39 5.52 4.57 13.35
C CYS A 39 5.88 6.06 13.17
N ALA A 40 6.95 6.37 12.42
CA ALA A 40 7.49 7.72 12.25
C ALA A 40 7.83 8.46 13.58
N THR A 41 8.17 7.72 14.65
CA THR A 41 8.76 8.26 15.89
C THR A 41 10.28 8.12 15.86
N TYR A 42 10.99 8.83 16.75
CA TYR A 42 12.46 8.81 16.78
C TYR A 42 12.99 7.40 17.03
N TRP A 43 14.09 7.06 16.36
CA TRP A 43 14.67 5.71 16.43
C TRP A 43 15.13 5.38 17.85
N LYS A 44 15.75 6.34 18.54
CA LYS A 44 16.19 6.22 19.94
C LYS A 44 15.08 5.81 20.91
N ASP A 45 13.82 6.15 20.62
CA ASP A 45 12.68 5.87 21.50
C ASP A 45 12.22 4.39 21.40
N HIS A 46 12.85 3.58 20.53
CA HIS A 46 12.48 2.19 20.30
C HIS A 46 13.24 1.19 21.15
N PHE A 47 14.26 1.61 21.90
CA PHE A 47 15.06 0.72 22.73
C PHE A 47 14.66 0.91 24.19
N SER A 48 14.23 -0.17 24.83
CA SER A 48 14.03 -0.19 26.28
C SER A 48 15.38 -0.07 27.02
N SER A 49 15.33 0.13 28.33
CA SER A 49 16.51 0.05 29.20
C SER A 49 17.25 -1.30 29.10
N SER A 50 16.56 -2.35 28.63
CA SER A 50 17.11 -3.70 28.39
C SER A 50 17.66 -3.91 26.97
N GLY A 51 17.62 -2.90 26.09
CA GLY A 51 18.13 -2.97 24.71
C GLY A 51 17.21 -3.69 23.72
N GLU A 52 16.01 -4.10 24.13
CA GLU A 52 15.02 -4.72 23.23
C GLU A 52 14.37 -3.67 22.33
N PHE A 53 14.28 -3.98 21.03
CA PHE A 53 13.54 -3.16 20.08
C PHE A 53 12.02 -3.32 20.27
N ARG A 54 11.33 -2.22 20.58
CA ARG A 54 9.86 -2.14 20.61
C ARG A 54 9.40 -0.89 19.87
N CYS A 55 8.51 -1.07 18.90
CA CYS A 55 7.82 0.05 18.27
C CYS A 55 6.82 0.67 19.27
N PRO A 56 6.98 1.95 19.68
CA PRO A 56 6.19 2.53 20.78
C PRO A 56 4.70 2.68 20.45
N LYS A 57 4.35 2.71 19.16
CA LYS A 57 2.96 2.79 18.71
C LYS A 57 2.46 1.39 18.35
N GLN A 58 1.59 0.86 19.21
CA GLN A 58 0.75 -0.32 18.94
C GLN A 58 0.08 -0.23 17.56
N GLU A 59 -0.23 -1.39 16.99
CA GLU A 59 -1.08 -1.54 15.81
C GLU A 59 -2.30 -0.63 15.91
N ILE A 60 -2.28 0.47 15.16
CA ILE A 60 -3.44 1.32 15.01
C ILE A 60 -4.43 0.53 14.14
N SER A 61 -5.41 -0.10 14.78
CA SER A 61 -6.62 -0.55 14.11
C SER A 61 -7.34 0.71 13.60
N ILE A 62 -7.32 0.90 12.28
CA ILE A 62 -8.11 1.95 11.61
C ILE A 62 -9.59 1.80 12.00
N GLU A 63 -10.10 0.58 12.19
CA GLU A 63 -11.49 0.37 12.63
C GLU A 63 -11.77 1.03 13.98
N LYS A 64 -10.88 0.88 14.97
CA LYS A 64 -11.03 1.55 16.26
C LYS A 64 -10.89 3.07 16.16
N GLN A 65 -10.10 3.60 15.22
CA GLN A 65 -9.86 5.05 15.10
C GLN A 65 -10.84 5.78 14.16
N ILE A 66 -11.36 5.15 13.11
CA ILE A 66 -12.51 5.66 12.33
C ILE A 66 -13.74 5.81 13.26
N LEU A 67 -13.88 4.89 14.23
CA LEU A 67 -14.93 4.96 15.25
C LEU A 67 -14.65 6.02 16.33
N THR A 68 -13.39 6.41 16.59
CA THR A 68 -13.11 7.55 17.46
C THR A 68 -13.44 8.85 16.73
N LYS A 69 -14.38 9.63 17.29
CA LYS A 69 -14.83 10.96 16.83
C LYS A 69 -13.73 12.04 16.92
N ASP A 70 -12.51 11.78 16.48
CA ASP A 70 -11.47 12.81 16.48
C ASP A 70 -11.80 13.87 15.43
N ARG A 71 -11.89 15.14 15.85
CA ARG A 71 -12.36 16.26 15.02
C ARG A 71 -11.24 16.88 14.19
N ASN A 72 -9.99 16.45 14.36
CA ASN A 72 -8.85 17.05 13.67
C ASN A 72 -8.55 16.32 12.33
N PRO A 73 -8.85 16.94 11.17
CA PRO A 73 -8.66 16.29 9.86
C PRO A 73 -7.18 16.01 9.55
N SER A 74 -6.26 16.88 9.97
CA SER A 74 -4.81 16.68 9.78
C SER A 74 -4.30 15.44 10.49
N ARG A 75 -4.71 15.25 11.74
CA ARG A 75 -4.33 14.06 12.52
C ARG A 75 -4.84 12.78 11.87
N ARG A 76 -6.11 12.78 11.45
CA ARG A 76 -6.73 11.64 10.76
C ARG A 76 -5.97 11.28 9.48
N LEU A 77 -5.66 12.26 8.64
CA LEU A 77 -4.90 12.04 7.40
C LEU A 77 -3.49 11.48 7.68
N TYR A 78 -2.82 11.99 8.70
CA TYR A 78 -1.54 11.42 9.15
C TYR A 78 -1.69 9.95 9.58
N GLU A 79 -2.74 9.60 10.33
CA GLU A 79 -3.01 8.22 10.75
C GLU A 79 -3.28 7.28 9.56
N HIS A 80 -4.04 7.73 8.55
CA HIS A 80 -4.22 6.99 7.30
C HIS A 80 -2.86 6.74 6.60
N ALA A 81 -1.98 7.74 6.54
CA ALA A 81 -0.65 7.59 5.94
C ALA A 81 0.19 6.51 6.67
N ILE A 82 0.18 6.53 8.01
CA ILE A 82 0.88 5.54 8.84
C ILE A 82 0.30 4.14 8.64
N TYR A 83 -1.03 4.00 8.59
CA TYR A 83 -1.66 2.71 8.31
C TYR A 83 -1.22 2.14 6.97
N HIS A 84 -1.32 2.91 5.89
CA HIS A 84 -0.94 2.43 4.56
C HIS A 84 0.54 2.05 4.49
N ARG A 85 1.40 2.77 5.21
CA ARG A 85 2.80 2.40 5.35
C ARG A 85 3.00 1.07 6.07
N ASN A 86 2.34 0.87 7.21
CA ASN A 86 2.40 -0.39 7.96
C ASN A 86 1.95 -1.56 7.10
N ARG A 87 0.89 -1.40 6.31
CA ARG A 87 0.40 -2.45 5.38
C ARG A 87 1.40 -2.80 4.28
N ARG A 88 2.31 -1.90 3.92
CA ARG A 88 3.42 -2.16 2.98
C ARG A 88 4.67 -2.75 3.64
N ALA A 89 4.67 -2.97 4.95
CA ALA A 89 5.77 -3.64 5.62
C ALA A 89 6.00 -5.03 5.00
N PHE A 90 7.26 -5.43 4.91
CA PHE A 90 7.64 -6.70 4.28
C PHE A 90 6.88 -7.92 4.83
N GLN A 91 6.67 -7.96 6.15
CA GLN A 91 5.93 -9.02 6.83
C GLN A 91 4.48 -9.14 6.33
N ASN A 92 3.81 -8.02 6.05
CA ASN A 92 2.46 -8.00 5.51
C ASN A 92 2.42 -8.50 4.07
N GLN A 93 3.43 -8.16 3.27
CA GLN A 93 3.57 -8.70 1.91
C GLN A 93 3.81 -10.21 1.93
N ALA A 94 4.68 -10.70 2.83
CA ALA A 94 4.92 -12.13 2.99
C ALA A 94 3.63 -12.88 3.37
N LYS A 95 2.84 -12.33 4.32
CA LYS A 95 1.53 -12.88 4.69
C LYS A 95 0.57 -12.95 3.50
N GLN A 96 0.50 -11.90 2.67
CA GLN A 96 -0.34 -11.91 1.47
C GLN A 96 0.11 -12.94 0.44
N ASN A 97 1.42 -13.15 0.28
CA ASN A 97 1.93 -14.20 -0.61
C ASN A 97 1.53 -15.61 -0.13
N GLU A 98 1.55 -15.88 1.18
CA GLU A 98 1.06 -17.15 1.73
C GLU A 98 -0.45 -17.33 1.50
N ASN A 99 -1.23 -16.27 1.66
CA ASN A 99 -2.66 -16.27 1.35
C ASN A 99 -2.93 -16.59 -0.14
N VAL A 100 -2.11 -16.05 -1.05
CA VAL A 100 -2.18 -16.37 -2.48
C VAL A 100 -1.89 -17.85 -2.74
N LYS A 101 -0.83 -18.42 -2.12
CA LYS A 101 -0.53 -19.86 -2.25
C LYS A 101 -1.73 -20.71 -1.80
N ARG A 102 -2.34 -20.36 -0.66
CA ARG A 102 -3.55 -21.02 -0.16
C ARG A 102 -4.71 -20.92 -1.16
N LEU A 103 -4.96 -19.73 -1.71
CA LEU A 103 -6.00 -19.49 -2.71
C LEU A 103 -5.81 -20.37 -3.94
N ILE A 104 -4.62 -20.36 -4.55
CA ILE A 104 -4.31 -21.19 -5.72
C ILE A 104 -4.43 -22.69 -5.40
N GLY A 105 -4.04 -23.09 -4.18
CA GLY A 105 -4.21 -24.46 -3.69
C GLY A 105 -5.68 -24.92 -3.60
N THR A 106 -6.65 -23.99 -3.53
CA THR A 106 -8.09 -24.34 -3.51
C THR A 106 -8.66 -24.69 -4.87
N ILE A 107 -7.95 -24.36 -5.96
CA ILE A 107 -8.34 -24.78 -7.31
C ILE A 107 -8.14 -26.31 -7.37
N PRO A 108 -9.07 -27.10 -7.92
CA PRO A 108 -8.88 -28.54 -8.11
C PRO A 108 -7.94 -28.84 -9.30
N LEU A 109 -7.27 -30.00 -9.29
CA LEU A 109 -6.60 -30.55 -10.48
C LEU A 109 -7.57 -31.57 -11.09
N ASP A 110 -7.80 -31.53 -12.40
CA ASP A 110 -8.58 -32.60 -13.02
C ASP A 110 -7.69 -33.83 -13.06
N ARG A 111 -7.97 -34.78 -12.18
CA ARG A 111 -7.35 -36.11 -12.25
C ARG A 111 -8.00 -36.81 -13.44
N GLY A 112 -7.40 -36.66 -14.62
CA GLY A 112 -7.81 -37.41 -15.81
C GLY A 112 -7.78 -38.93 -15.55
N THR A 113 -8.12 -39.71 -16.57
CA THR A 113 -7.90 -41.16 -16.56
C THR A 113 -6.45 -41.48 -16.17
N PHE A 114 -6.26 -42.56 -15.41
CA PHE A 114 -4.98 -43.02 -14.88
C PHE A 114 -3.86 -42.94 -15.95
N PHE A 115 -2.87 -42.06 -15.73
CA PHE A 115 -1.58 -41.90 -16.45
C PHE A 115 -1.41 -40.87 -17.60
N ASP A 116 -2.24 -39.83 -17.77
CA ASP A 116 -1.84 -38.72 -18.67
C ASP A 116 -0.87 -37.72 -17.98
N THR A 117 0.42 -38.01 -18.07
CA THR A 117 1.51 -37.17 -17.53
C THR A 117 1.59 -35.80 -18.23
N SER A 118 1.19 -35.72 -19.51
CA SER A 118 1.24 -34.47 -20.28
C SER A 118 0.15 -33.49 -19.84
N LEU A 119 -1.05 -34.00 -19.57
CA LEU A 119 -2.17 -33.24 -19.01
C LEU A 119 -1.82 -32.71 -17.61
N MET A 120 -1.26 -33.57 -16.75
CA MET A 120 -0.83 -33.18 -15.40
C MET A 120 0.21 -32.05 -15.45
N LYS A 121 1.21 -32.16 -16.32
CA LYS A 121 2.22 -31.12 -16.51
C LYS A 121 1.60 -29.79 -16.94
N SER A 122 0.72 -29.82 -17.96
CA SER A 122 0.03 -28.60 -18.43
C SER A 122 -0.79 -27.91 -17.32
N GLN A 123 -1.43 -28.69 -16.45
CA GLN A 123 -2.18 -28.13 -15.32
C GLN A 123 -1.28 -27.51 -14.25
N ILE A 124 -0.13 -28.13 -13.97
CA ILE A 124 0.88 -27.57 -13.06
C ILE A 124 1.41 -26.25 -13.60
N ASP A 125 1.78 -26.21 -14.88
CA ASP A 125 2.29 -24.99 -15.54
C ASP A 125 1.26 -23.85 -15.48
N LYS A 126 -0.02 -24.15 -15.71
CA LYS A 126 -1.12 -23.17 -15.58
C LYS A 126 -1.24 -22.63 -14.15
N ARG A 127 -1.07 -23.48 -13.14
CA ARG A 127 -1.11 -23.05 -11.73
C ARG A 127 0.07 -22.18 -11.36
N GLU A 128 1.26 -22.51 -11.85
CA GLU A 128 2.45 -21.71 -11.63
C GLU A 128 2.30 -20.32 -12.27
N ALA A 129 1.77 -20.26 -13.49
CA ALA A 129 1.44 -18.99 -14.15
C ALA A 129 0.42 -18.16 -13.35
N LEU A 130 -0.65 -18.80 -12.84
CA LEU A 130 -1.64 -18.13 -11.99
C LEU A 130 -1.06 -17.63 -10.67
N LEU A 131 -0.18 -18.42 -10.06
CA LEU A 131 0.52 -18.06 -8.83
C LEU A 131 1.41 -16.82 -9.05
N GLN A 132 2.20 -16.84 -10.13
CA GLN A 132 3.07 -15.72 -10.48
C GLN A 132 2.26 -14.44 -10.76
N HIS A 133 1.18 -14.54 -11.54
CA HIS A 133 0.28 -13.41 -11.78
C HIS A 133 -0.30 -12.87 -10.47
N SER A 134 -0.74 -13.75 -9.57
CA SER A 134 -1.30 -13.35 -8.28
C SER A 134 -0.28 -12.65 -7.38
N TYR A 135 1.00 -13.04 -7.43
CA TYR A 135 2.07 -12.30 -6.75
C TYR A 135 2.28 -10.89 -7.31
N GLU A 136 2.15 -10.70 -8.63
CA GLU A 136 2.16 -9.36 -9.22
C GLU A 136 0.97 -8.53 -8.74
N VAL A 137 -0.21 -9.14 -8.57
CA VAL A 137 -1.37 -8.44 -7.96
C VAL A 137 -1.08 -8.04 -6.50
N VAL A 138 -0.40 -8.87 -5.70
CA VAL A 138 0.02 -8.49 -4.34
C VAL A 138 0.98 -7.28 -4.36
N LYS A 139 1.97 -7.28 -5.26
CA LYS A 139 2.86 -6.11 -5.45
C LYS A 139 2.06 -4.88 -5.88
N TYR A 140 1.04 -5.06 -6.70
CA TYR A 140 0.15 -3.99 -7.13
C TYR A 140 -0.71 -3.44 -5.97
N VAL A 141 -1.22 -4.28 -5.07
CA VAL A 141 -1.89 -3.83 -3.84
C VAL A 141 -0.94 -2.98 -2.98
N ASN A 142 0.33 -3.37 -2.86
CA ASN A 142 1.34 -2.55 -2.19
C ASN A 142 1.57 -1.21 -2.89
N TYR A 143 1.49 -1.17 -4.22
CA TYR A 143 1.51 0.08 -4.98
C TYR A 143 0.27 0.95 -4.67
N LEU A 144 -0.93 0.37 -4.58
CA LEU A 144 -2.13 1.13 -4.19
C LEU A 144 -2.03 1.69 -2.77
N HIS A 145 -1.53 0.92 -1.80
CA HIS A 145 -1.27 1.44 -0.46
C HIS A 145 -0.33 2.65 -0.50
N ARG A 146 0.67 2.64 -1.38
CA ARG A 146 1.60 3.77 -1.55
C ARG A 146 0.88 4.99 -2.08
N VAL A 147 -0.03 4.81 -3.04
CA VAL A 147 -0.87 5.90 -3.57
C VAL A 147 -1.71 6.52 -2.46
N CYS A 148 -2.38 5.71 -1.64
CA CYS A 148 -3.15 6.18 -0.50
C CYS A 148 -2.30 6.95 0.52
N GLU A 149 -1.12 6.45 0.86
CA GLU A 149 -0.17 7.16 1.73
C GLU A 149 0.18 8.54 1.16
N PHE A 150 0.49 8.62 -0.14
CA PHE A 150 0.78 9.89 -0.79
C PHE A 150 -0.41 10.85 -0.79
N ILE A 151 -1.62 10.36 -1.06
CA ILE A 151 -2.84 11.16 -1.01
C ILE A 151 -3.04 11.74 0.39
N ALA A 152 -2.90 10.90 1.43
CA ALA A 152 -3.09 11.28 2.81
C ALA A 152 -2.04 12.31 3.29
N VAL A 153 -0.77 12.10 2.93
CA VAL A 153 0.31 13.03 3.24
C VAL A 153 0.18 14.35 2.49
N ALA A 154 -0.22 14.32 1.21
CA ALA A 154 -0.46 15.53 0.44
C ALA A 154 -1.62 16.35 1.02
N ALA A 155 -2.68 15.68 1.47
CA ALA A 155 -3.85 16.32 2.07
C ALA A 155 -3.51 17.15 3.32
N ASP A 156 -2.56 16.72 4.14
CA ASP A 156 -2.08 17.49 5.31
C ASP A 156 -1.27 18.74 4.90
N GLY A 157 -0.67 18.73 3.71
CA GLY A 157 0.13 19.84 3.18
C GLY A 157 -0.68 20.99 2.58
N TYR A 158 -1.89 20.73 2.09
CA TYR A 158 -2.79 21.71 1.49
C TYR A 158 -3.89 22.08 2.49
N ALA A 159 -4.02 23.35 2.84
CA ALA A 159 -5.06 23.82 3.74
C ALA A 159 -6.47 23.43 3.25
N ASN A 160 -7.00 22.35 3.82
CA ASN A 160 -8.41 22.05 4.09
C ASN A 160 -9.41 22.03 2.92
N ASN A 161 -9.33 21.05 2.02
CA ASN A 161 -10.55 20.45 1.47
C ASN A 161 -10.59 18.93 1.75
N PRO A 162 -10.84 18.52 3.02
CA PRO A 162 -10.82 17.13 3.42
C PRO A 162 -11.81 16.25 2.64
N ILE A 163 -12.87 16.84 2.08
CA ILE A 163 -13.88 16.12 1.29
C ILE A 163 -13.31 15.68 -0.06
N GLU A 164 -12.61 16.56 -0.79
CA GLU A 164 -11.97 16.18 -2.07
C GLU A 164 -10.91 15.09 -1.89
N PHE A 165 -10.14 15.17 -0.80
CA PHE A 165 -9.13 14.16 -0.48
C PHE A 165 -9.77 12.84 -0.05
N ALA A 166 -10.81 12.88 0.77
CA ALA A 166 -11.56 11.70 1.15
C ALA A 166 -12.19 11.01 -0.09
N ASN A 167 -12.78 11.78 -1.00
CA ASN A 167 -13.33 11.28 -2.27
C ASN A 167 -12.28 10.64 -3.17
N SER A 168 -11.02 11.09 -3.06
CA SER A 168 -9.90 10.50 -3.79
C SER A 168 -9.34 9.26 -3.10
N LEU A 169 -9.35 9.22 -1.77
CA LEU A 169 -8.75 8.16 -0.95
C LEU A 169 -9.64 6.92 -0.83
N TYR A 170 -10.92 7.09 -0.47
CA TYR A 170 -11.82 5.98 -0.17
C TYR A 170 -11.98 4.97 -1.31
N PRO A 171 -12.08 5.38 -2.60
CA PRO A 171 -12.19 4.40 -3.67
C PRO A 171 -10.99 3.44 -3.74
N PHE A 172 -9.78 3.92 -3.46
CA PHE A 172 -8.59 3.06 -3.38
C PHE A 172 -8.63 2.17 -2.15
N GLU A 173 -9.00 2.69 -0.98
CA GLU A 173 -9.10 1.90 0.26
C GLU A 173 -10.10 0.75 0.12
N THR A 174 -11.26 1.01 -0.48
CA THR A 174 -12.26 -0.01 -0.78
C THR A 174 -11.73 -1.09 -1.72
N LEU A 175 -11.00 -0.71 -2.78
CA LEU A 175 -10.39 -1.67 -3.70
C LEU A 175 -9.34 -2.54 -3.01
N ILE A 176 -8.46 -1.92 -2.22
CA ILE A 176 -7.43 -2.61 -1.42
C ILE A 176 -8.07 -3.59 -0.44
N PHE A 177 -9.11 -3.15 0.28
CA PHE A 177 -9.84 -3.98 1.22
C PHE A 177 -10.43 -5.21 0.53
N ASN A 178 -11.16 -5.01 -0.56
CA ASN A 178 -11.78 -6.10 -1.32
C ASN A 178 -10.75 -7.09 -1.87
N MET A 179 -9.63 -6.60 -2.42
CA MET A 179 -8.54 -7.48 -2.88
C MET A 179 -7.95 -8.29 -1.73
N SER A 180 -7.71 -7.65 -0.57
CA SER A 180 -7.17 -8.32 0.62
C SER A 180 -8.12 -9.39 1.16
N GLN A 181 -9.43 -9.13 1.17
CA GLN A 181 -10.45 -10.09 1.58
C GLN A 181 -10.49 -11.32 0.66
N ILE A 182 -10.32 -11.13 -0.65
CA ILE A 182 -10.24 -12.25 -1.58
C ILE A 182 -8.98 -13.08 -1.35
N PHE A 183 -7.83 -12.47 -1.08
CA PHE A 183 -6.64 -13.24 -0.71
C PHE A 183 -6.84 -14.04 0.58
N GLU A 184 -7.47 -13.44 1.60
CA GLU A 184 -7.68 -14.07 2.91
C GLU A 184 -8.70 -15.21 2.87
N SER A 185 -9.80 -15.05 2.13
CA SER A 185 -10.97 -15.93 2.24
C SER A 185 -11.43 -16.57 0.91
N GLY A 186 -10.97 -16.04 -0.22
CA GLY A 186 -11.38 -16.47 -1.55
C GLY A 186 -11.02 -17.92 -1.85
N ARG A 187 -11.75 -18.50 -2.81
CA ARG A 187 -11.62 -19.89 -3.27
C ARG A 187 -11.90 -20.02 -4.77
N GLY A 188 -11.20 -20.95 -5.40
CA GLY A 188 -11.43 -21.36 -6.79
C GLY A 188 -11.23 -20.25 -7.82
N TYR A 189 -11.67 -20.51 -9.05
CA TYR A 189 -11.51 -19.58 -10.17
C TYR A 189 -12.33 -18.29 -10.03
N GLN A 190 -13.49 -18.34 -9.36
CA GLN A 190 -14.34 -17.17 -9.14
C GLN A 190 -13.59 -16.06 -8.38
N ALA A 191 -12.80 -16.42 -7.36
CA ALA A 191 -11.98 -15.46 -6.63
C ALA A 191 -10.90 -14.81 -7.51
N ILE A 192 -10.30 -15.58 -8.42
CA ILE A 192 -9.30 -15.06 -9.37
C ILE A 192 -9.94 -14.07 -10.37
N GLU A 193 -11.13 -14.38 -10.87
CA GLU A 193 -11.87 -13.49 -11.75
C GLU A 193 -12.24 -12.18 -11.03
N GLN A 194 -12.74 -12.26 -9.80
CA GLN A 194 -13.03 -11.09 -8.97
C GLN A 194 -11.78 -10.22 -8.73
N LEU A 195 -10.61 -10.84 -8.47
CA LEU A 195 -9.34 -10.13 -8.33
C LEU A 195 -8.97 -9.38 -9.61
N ASN A 196 -9.09 -10.04 -10.77
CA ASN A 196 -8.82 -9.41 -12.07
C ASN A 196 -9.76 -8.23 -12.34
N ASP A 197 -11.04 -8.34 -11.99
CA ASP A 197 -12.00 -7.25 -12.15
C ASP A 197 -11.74 -6.08 -11.21
N LEU A 198 -11.33 -6.35 -9.97
CA LEU A 198 -10.91 -5.30 -9.05
C LEU A 198 -9.63 -4.62 -9.56
N HIS A 199 -8.69 -5.38 -10.12
CA HIS A 199 -7.46 -4.83 -10.71
C HIS A 199 -7.74 -3.93 -11.91
N LYS A 200 -8.64 -4.33 -12.81
CA LYS A 200 -9.09 -3.47 -13.93
C LYS A 200 -9.76 -2.19 -13.42
N ARG A 201 -10.59 -2.29 -12.37
CA ARG A 201 -11.26 -1.12 -11.75
C ARG A 201 -10.25 -0.17 -11.11
N SER A 202 -9.22 -0.68 -10.45
CA SER A 202 -8.17 0.16 -9.85
C SER A 202 -7.32 0.86 -10.89
N GLU A 203 -7.01 0.21 -12.03
CA GLU A 203 -6.27 0.86 -13.12
C GLU A 203 -7.03 2.06 -13.68
N LYS A 204 -8.34 1.93 -13.94
CA LYS A 204 -9.19 3.06 -14.36
C LYS A 204 -9.16 4.22 -13.36
N LEU A 205 -9.12 3.91 -12.06
CA LEU A 205 -9.04 4.92 -11.01
C LEU A 205 -7.66 5.62 -10.99
N ILE A 206 -6.58 4.86 -11.17
CA ILE A 206 -5.22 5.39 -11.32
C ILE A 206 -5.12 6.32 -12.53
N GLU A 207 -5.71 5.94 -13.67
CA GLU A 207 -5.74 6.79 -14.88
C GLU A 207 -6.44 8.11 -14.63
N ARG A 208 -7.61 8.08 -13.96
CA ARG A 208 -8.33 9.29 -13.56
C ARG A 208 -7.50 10.18 -12.64
N LEU A 209 -6.80 9.58 -11.66
CA LEU A 209 -5.91 10.32 -10.77
C LEU A 209 -4.74 10.95 -11.53
N ARG A 210 -4.09 10.21 -12.44
CA ARG A 210 -3.00 10.72 -13.29
C ARG A 210 -3.48 11.88 -14.15
N HIS A 211 -4.66 11.77 -14.75
CA HIS A 211 -5.26 12.83 -15.55
C HIS A 211 -5.51 14.10 -14.70
N ALA A 212 -6.09 13.96 -13.51
CA ALA A 212 -6.32 15.08 -12.60
C ALA A 212 -5.02 15.77 -12.15
N VAL A 213 -3.97 14.98 -11.85
CA VAL A 213 -2.64 15.52 -11.51
C VAL A 213 -2.05 16.29 -12.69
N ASN A 214 -2.15 15.77 -13.91
CA ASN A 214 -1.66 16.43 -15.12
C ASN A 214 -2.39 17.77 -15.37
N ILE A 215 -3.71 17.81 -15.23
CA ILE A 215 -4.49 19.05 -15.34
C ILE A 215 -3.99 20.10 -14.34
N ARG A 216 -3.80 19.71 -13.07
CA ARG A 216 -3.30 20.62 -12.03
C ARG A 216 -1.88 21.12 -12.33
N LYS A 217 -1.01 20.25 -12.84
CA LYS A 217 0.34 20.61 -13.29
C LYS A 217 0.28 21.68 -14.40
N MET A 218 -0.56 21.48 -15.42
CA MET A 218 -0.71 22.42 -16.52
C MET A 218 -1.26 23.78 -16.06
N HIS A 219 -2.25 23.79 -15.17
CA HIS A 219 -2.75 25.04 -14.58
C HIS A 219 -1.68 25.79 -13.79
N ARG A 220 -0.83 25.08 -13.03
CA ARG A 220 0.27 25.70 -12.30
C ARG A 220 1.27 26.35 -13.27
N ILE A 221 1.70 25.63 -14.30
CA ILE A 221 2.62 26.15 -15.33
C ILE A 221 2.08 27.43 -15.96
N LYS A 222 0.79 27.44 -16.35
CA LYS A 222 0.13 28.63 -16.93
C LYS A 222 0.09 29.82 -15.97
N ARG A 223 -0.05 29.59 -14.66
CA ARG A 223 -0.13 30.66 -13.65
C ARG A 223 1.24 31.19 -13.22
N THR A 224 2.24 30.32 -13.08
CA THR A 224 3.53 30.70 -12.49
C THR A 224 4.65 30.87 -13.50
N GLY A 225 4.46 30.49 -14.78
CA GLY A 225 5.49 30.57 -15.83
C GLY A 225 6.67 29.57 -15.67
N TYR A 226 6.85 29.00 -14.48
CA TYR A 226 7.91 28.03 -14.18
C TYR A 226 7.38 26.58 -14.15
N VAL A 227 8.16 25.68 -14.75
CA VAL A 227 8.01 24.23 -14.61
C VAL A 227 8.83 23.80 -13.39
N THR A 228 8.16 23.41 -12.30
CA THR A 228 8.87 22.71 -11.19
C THR A 228 9.18 21.29 -11.65
N SER A 229 10.48 20.98 -11.78
CA SER A 229 11.05 19.67 -12.08
C SER A 229 10.90 18.66 -10.95
#